data_AF-A0AAU3F3N6-F1
#
_entry.id   AF-A0AAU3F3N6-F1
#
_cell.length_a   1.000
_cell.length_b   1.000
_cell.length_c   1.000
_cell.angle_alpha   90.00
_cell.angle_beta   90.00
_cell.angle_gamma   90.00
#
_symmetry.space_group_name_H-M   'P 1'
#
loop_
_entity.id
_entity.type
_entity.pdbx_description
1 polymer ?
#
loop_
_entity_poly.entity_id
_entity_poly.type
_entity_poly.pdbx_seq_one_letter_code
_entity_poly.pdbx_strand_id
1 'polypeptide(L)'
;MSEVIWPSDPRAFEKGIAVLLSLMHGDVQRIDGSGGDRGRDAQFIDNDGLHVFEMKSFRGRMTPSRKSQVADSLETAAALSPVSWDLIVPIDPTPGELNWFEDLCGRYPFKMTWRGAAWIEARLAEHPQVRRFYFGDAMAETSELLRQLLREQGPVGDVGDALDRMRGMCVRLNELEPHYTFRMTAGPGLDSMVEMLPAYPGAVRDRPMGFWLAFAESPEAQVAAQAWEQAIAFGDPVEISGEHLTDFQVSGPTVLGLPRGLPDPGMTLRVAAHTVPADHAAQLVVENGHGRRVAVLGVRMTSLRAGTHGGVLSGTDATGSFQCRLRMDHSTGRLRVELELEVADRLRPVARLEVVRFASALLPHHTMRVMLGGQPLTDPKPVPVLPGMNQEAADAMIELLEQLVTVEHLAVTAFELPSQIPAHDKAAIRTAHALLTGRTAELDSTATAIFETADSTEIRELVANHGRVQVSGVEDDYSVAILGQSIVVGTVTVETPPLQITGADPVDTGLRVSARTAPDHAGERIRVTPHRPTSRS
;
A
#
# COMPACT_ATOMS: atom_id res chain seq x y z
N MET A 1 -46.85 -7.30 -19.83
CA MET A 1 -46.11 -6.68 -18.71
C MET A 1 -47.15 -6.08 -17.77
N SER A 2 -47.03 -6.30 -16.46
CA SER A 2 -47.91 -5.67 -15.46
C SER A 2 -47.76 -4.15 -15.50
N GLU A 3 -48.85 -3.43 -15.27
CA GLU A 3 -48.89 -1.96 -15.22
C GLU A 3 -47.92 -1.43 -14.15
N VAL A 4 -47.21 -0.33 -14.43
CA VAL A 4 -46.30 0.31 -13.47
C VAL A 4 -47.14 1.00 -12.38
N ILE A 5 -46.88 0.66 -11.12
CA ILE A 5 -47.56 1.27 -9.98
C ILE A 5 -46.72 2.47 -9.53
N TRP A 6 -47.19 3.67 -9.87
CA TRP A 6 -46.49 4.89 -9.47
C TRP A 6 -46.50 5.05 -7.93
N PRO A 7 -45.38 5.41 -7.26
CA PRO A 7 -45.29 5.52 -5.79
C PRO A 7 -46.01 6.76 -5.24
N SER A 8 -46.97 6.59 -4.33
CA SER A 8 -47.79 7.71 -3.82
C SER A 8 -46.98 8.78 -3.09
N ASP A 9 -45.84 8.39 -2.52
CA ASP A 9 -44.86 9.31 -1.92
C ASP A 9 -43.97 9.93 -3.01
N PRO A 10 -43.97 11.27 -3.19
CA PRO A 10 -43.08 11.98 -4.10
C PRO A 10 -41.61 11.63 -3.92
N ARG A 11 -41.14 11.46 -2.67
CA ARG A 11 -39.74 11.14 -2.37
C ARG A 11 -39.37 9.74 -2.86
N ALA A 12 -40.30 8.79 -2.77
CA ALA A 12 -40.09 7.44 -3.29
C ALA A 12 -39.97 7.44 -4.82
N PHE A 13 -40.77 8.26 -5.52
CA PHE A 13 -40.64 8.45 -6.97
C PHE A 13 -39.29 9.05 -7.34
N GLU A 14 -38.93 10.19 -6.76
CA GLU A 14 -37.65 10.88 -7.02
C GLU A 14 -36.46 9.97 -6.70
N LYS A 15 -36.52 9.23 -5.59
CA LYS A 15 -35.47 8.26 -5.25
C LYS A 15 -35.39 7.14 -6.28
N GLY A 16 -36.50 6.56 -6.70
CA GLY A 16 -36.52 5.49 -7.70
C GLY A 16 -35.97 5.93 -9.06
N ILE A 17 -36.34 7.13 -9.53
CA ILE A 17 -35.81 7.70 -10.77
C ILE A 17 -34.31 8.02 -10.64
N ALA A 18 -33.88 8.59 -9.52
CA ALA A 18 -32.47 8.87 -9.31
C ALA A 18 -31.61 7.59 -9.33
N VAL A 19 -32.08 6.49 -8.70
CA VAL A 19 -31.41 5.19 -8.78
C VAL A 19 -31.38 4.66 -10.22
N LEU A 20 -32.47 4.79 -10.96
CA LEU A 20 -32.52 4.41 -12.38
C LEU A 20 -31.47 5.18 -13.20
N LEU A 21 -31.37 6.49 -13.02
CA LEU A 21 -30.38 7.32 -13.71
C LEU A 21 -28.94 6.94 -13.34
N SER A 22 -28.65 6.68 -12.07
CA SER A 22 -27.32 6.24 -11.63
C SER A 22 -26.90 4.89 -12.23
N LEU A 23 -27.87 4.00 -12.50
CA LEU A 23 -27.60 2.73 -13.19
C LEU A 23 -27.41 2.90 -14.70
N MET A 24 -28.07 3.89 -15.30
CA MET A 24 -27.93 4.23 -16.72
C MET A 24 -26.64 5.01 -17.02
N HIS A 25 -26.21 5.82 -16.05
CA HIS A 25 -25.08 6.76 -16.18
C HIS A 25 -24.21 6.66 -14.93
N GLY A 26 -23.08 5.96 -15.04
CA GLY A 26 -22.20 5.67 -13.91
C GLY A 26 -21.67 6.90 -13.16
N ASP A 27 -21.64 8.07 -13.79
CA ASP A 27 -21.11 9.32 -13.21
C ASP A 27 -22.21 10.29 -12.74
N VAL A 28 -23.46 9.85 -12.65
CA VAL A 28 -24.55 10.71 -12.14
C VAL A 28 -24.34 11.05 -10.67
N GLN A 29 -24.31 12.34 -10.41
CA GLN A 29 -24.28 12.96 -9.09
C GLN A 29 -25.68 13.41 -8.70
N ARG A 30 -26.16 12.91 -7.56
CA ARG A 30 -27.41 13.35 -6.92
C ARG A 30 -27.14 14.59 -6.08
N ILE A 31 -27.96 15.61 -6.25
CA ILE A 31 -27.91 16.84 -5.46
C ILE A 31 -28.86 16.69 -4.26
N ASP A 32 -28.40 17.02 -3.05
CA ASP A 32 -29.24 17.04 -1.85
C ASP A 32 -29.85 18.45 -1.69
N GLY A 33 -31.19 18.51 -1.71
CA GLY A 33 -31.99 19.74 -1.69
C GLY A 33 -32.20 20.40 -0.34
N SER A 34 -31.53 19.92 0.71
CA SER A 34 -31.64 20.46 2.07
C SER A 34 -31.28 21.95 2.21
N GLY A 35 -30.63 22.55 1.20
CA GLY A 35 -30.35 24.00 1.09
C GLY A 35 -31.11 24.75 -0.01
N GLY A 36 -32.13 24.12 -0.61
CA GLY A 36 -32.84 24.59 -1.81
C GLY A 36 -32.29 23.91 -3.07
N ASP A 37 -33.12 23.06 -3.71
CA ASP A 37 -32.79 22.48 -5.00
C ASP A 37 -32.71 23.59 -6.04
N ARG A 38 -31.50 23.87 -6.52
CA ARG A 38 -31.23 24.90 -7.53
C ARG A 38 -31.74 24.48 -8.92
N GLY A 39 -32.94 23.92 -8.99
CA GLY A 39 -33.58 23.39 -10.19
C GLY A 39 -32.89 22.17 -10.81
N ARG A 40 -32.26 21.33 -9.97
CA ARG A 40 -31.58 20.10 -10.40
C ARG A 40 -31.64 19.03 -9.31
N ASP A 41 -32.18 17.86 -9.64
CA ASP A 41 -32.23 16.71 -8.72
C ASP A 41 -31.06 15.75 -8.96
N ALA A 42 -30.61 15.64 -10.21
CA ALA A 42 -29.42 14.88 -10.59
C ALA A 42 -28.68 15.53 -11.77
N GLN A 43 -27.39 15.24 -11.91
CA GLN A 43 -26.56 15.73 -13.00
C GLN A 43 -25.41 14.79 -13.32
N PHE A 44 -24.84 14.89 -14.52
CA PHE A 44 -23.51 14.35 -14.82
C PHE A 44 -22.76 15.32 -15.73
N ILE A 45 -21.44 15.16 -15.82
CA ILE A 45 -20.58 15.95 -16.70
C ILE A 45 -19.82 14.97 -17.59
N ASP A 46 -19.86 15.18 -18.89
CA ASP A 46 -19.05 14.45 -19.87
C ASP A 46 -18.18 15.42 -20.70
N ASN A 47 -17.66 14.95 -21.84
CA ASN A 47 -16.82 15.78 -22.72
C ASN A 47 -17.56 16.95 -23.37
N ASP A 48 -18.89 16.84 -23.51
CA ASP A 48 -19.72 17.89 -24.12
C ASP A 48 -20.13 18.92 -23.07
N GLY A 49 -20.29 18.51 -21.80
CA GLY A 49 -20.45 19.40 -20.66
C GLY A 49 -21.48 18.91 -19.63
N LEU A 50 -22.16 19.84 -18.98
CA LEU A 50 -23.10 19.54 -17.89
C LEU A 50 -24.47 19.10 -18.41
N HIS A 51 -24.91 17.91 -18.00
CA HIS A 51 -26.26 17.41 -18.24
C HIS A 51 -27.06 17.41 -16.94
N VAL A 52 -28.27 17.97 -16.97
CA VAL A 52 -29.13 18.13 -15.79
C VAL A 52 -30.43 17.35 -15.95
N PHE A 53 -30.85 16.71 -14.87
CA PHE A 53 -32.15 16.05 -14.75
C PHE A 53 -32.98 16.72 -13.65
N GLU A 54 -34.21 17.09 -14.00
CA GLU A 54 -35.22 17.55 -13.07
C GLU A 54 -36.33 16.49 -12.95
N MET A 55 -36.65 16.09 -11.74
CA MET A 55 -37.63 15.06 -11.42
C MET A 55 -38.86 15.71 -10.81
N LYS A 56 -40.04 15.46 -11.38
CA LYS A 56 -41.31 15.90 -10.81
C LYS A 56 -42.28 14.74 -10.69
N SER A 57 -42.74 14.44 -9.48
CA SER A 57 -43.70 13.36 -9.22
C SER A 57 -45.15 13.72 -9.59
N PHE A 58 -45.36 14.56 -10.60
CA PHE A 58 -46.69 15.09 -10.93
C PHE A 58 -47.61 13.98 -11.44
N ARG A 59 -48.63 13.66 -10.64
CA ARG A 59 -49.71 12.75 -11.03
C ARG A 59 -50.81 13.52 -11.73
N GLY A 60 -51.10 13.20 -12.99
CA GLY A 60 -52.09 13.89 -13.81
C GLY A 60 -51.54 15.14 -14.52
N ARG A 61 -52.43 15.96 -15.10
CA ARG A 61 -52.08 16.99 -16.11
C ARG A 61 -51.25 18.17 -15.61
N MET A 62 -50.62 18.89 -16.53
CA MET A 62 -49.86 20.11 -16.23
C MET A 62 -50.76 21.30 -15.95
N THR A 63 -51.10 21.50 -14.67
CA THR A 63 -51.80 22.70 -14.20
C THR A 63 -50.89 23.94 -14.28
N PRO A 64 -51.45 25.16 -14.27
CA PRO A 64 -50.64 26.39 -14.27
C PRO A 64 -49.56 26.41 -13.18
N SER A 65 -49.87 25.90 -11.99
CA SER A 65 -48.90 25.80 -10.89
C SER A 65 -47.74 24.83 -11.21
N ARG A 66 -48.02 23.65 -11.79
CA ARG A 66 -46.99 22.69 -12.21
C ARG A 66 -46.09 23.26 -13.31
N LYS A 67 -46.69 23.99 -14.26
CA LYS A 67 -45.95 24.70 -15.31
C LYS A 67 -45.02 25.77 -14.75
N SER A 68 -45.49 26.53 -13.75
CA SER A 68 -44.65 27.49 -13.02
C SER A 68 -43.46 26.80 -12.37
N GLN A 69 -43.69 25.73 -11.59
CA GLN A 69 -42.62 24.99 -10.91
C GLN A 69 -41.54 24.49 -11.87
N VAL A 70 -41.93 24.01 -13.05
CA VAL A 70 -40.98 23.59 -14.10
C VAL A 70 -40.19 24.77 -14.64
N ALA A 71 -40.85 25.90 -14.92
CA ALA A 71 -40.18 27.09 -15.44
C ALA A 71 -39.20 27.69 -14.42
N ASP A 72 -39.57 27.77 -13.14
CA ASP A 72 -38.75 28.31 -12.06
C ASP A 72 -37.50 27.44 -11.83
N SER A 73 -37.67 26.11 -11.89
CA SER A 73 -36.56 25.15 -11.82
C SER A 73 -35.61 25.32 -13.01
N LEU A 74 -36.16 25.39 -14.22
CA LEU A 74 -35.37 25.58 -15.44
C LEU A 74 -34.58 26.89 -15.44
N GLU A 75 -35.17 28.00 -14.99
CA GLU A 75 -34.48 29.29 -14.89
C GLU A 75 -33.26 29.18 -13.97
N THR A 76 -33.42 28.47 -12.85
CA THR A 76 -32.33 28.24 -11.91
C THR A 76 -31.24 27.34 -12.50
N ALA A 77 -31.61 26.27 -13.21
CA ALA A 77 -30.68 25.39 -13.89
C ALA A 77 -29.92 26.08 -15.03
N ALA A 78 -30.59 26.98 -15.77
CA ALA A 78 -30.01 27.71 -16.89
C ALA A 78 -28.82 28.60 -16.47
N ALA A 79 -28.81 29.08 -15.23
CA ALA A 79 -27.68 29.83 -14.67
C ALA A 79 -26.36 29.02 -14.66
N LEU A 80 -26.44 27.68 -14.75
CA LEU A 80 -25.29 26.79 -14.82
C LEU A 80 -24.82 26.49 -16.25
N SER A 81 -25.54 27.01 -17.26
CA SER A 81 -25.26 26.78 -18.68
C SER A 81 -25.10 25.29 -19.05
N PRO A 82 -26.12 24.45 -18.79
CA PRO A 82 -26.05 23.03 -19.13
C PRO A 82 -26.07 22.83 -20.66
N VAL A 83 -25.56 21.68 -21.10
CA VAL A 83 -25.67 21.18 -22.48
C VAL A 83 -27.06 20.60 -22.73
N SER A 84 -27.62 19.91 -21.72
CA SER A 84 -29.00 19.46 -21.75
C SER A 84 -29.69 19.55 -20.41
N TRP A 85 -31.01 19.72 -20.46
CA TRP A 85 -31.91 19.68 -19.32
C TRP A 85 -33.11 18.78 -19.63
N ASP A 86 -33.22 17.66 -18.92
CA ASP A 86 -34.27 16.66 -19.13
C ASP A 86 -35.29 16.70 -17.98
N LEU A 87 -36.56 16.95 -18.31
CA LEU A 87 -37.67 16.88 -17.36
C LEU A 87 -38.20 15.45 -17.29
N ILE A 88 -38.10 14.82 -16.13
CA ILE A 88 -38.59 13.47 -15.88
C ILE A 88 -39.88 13.54 -15.05
N VAL A 89 -40.98 13.06 -15.63
CA VAL A 89 -42.31 13.16 -15.03
C VAL A 89 -43.17 11.96 -15.42
N PRO A 90 -44.00 11.39 -14.51
CA PRO A 90 -44.77 10.18 -14.79
C PRO A 90 -46.05 10.46 -15.61
N ILE A 91 -45.97 11.37 -16.58
CA ILE A 91 -47.04 11.66 -17.55
C ILE A 91 -46.41 11.93 -18.92
N ASP A 92 -47.04 11.38 -19.96
CA ASP A 92 -46.73 11.78 -21.33
C ASP A 92 -47.48 13.07 -21.69
N PRO A 93 -46.85 13.99 -22.45
CA PRO A 93 -47.45 15.27 -22.77
C PRO A 93 -48.57 15.08 -23.80
N THR A 94 -49.64 15.86 -23.67
CA THR A 94 -50.57 16.06 -24.81
C THR A 94 -50.09 17.13 -25.77
N PRO A 95 -50.70 17.25 -26.96
CA PRO A 95 -50.31 18.29 -27.91
C PRO A 95 -50.23 19.70 -27.31
N GLY A 96 -51.18 20.09 -26.45
CA GLY A 96 -51.15 21.41 -25.80
C GLY A 96 -50.07 21.56 -24.71
N GLU A 97 -49.67 20.47 -24.07
CA GLU A 97 -48.57 20.47 -23.08
C GLU A 97 -47.22 20.43 -23.79
N LEU A 98 -47.11 19.70 -24.90
CA LEU A 98 -45.93 19.64 -25.75
C LEU A 98 -45.66 21.01 -26.39
N ASN A 99 -46.66 21.65 -27.01
CA ASN A 99 -46.50 23.00 -27.56
C ASN A 99 -46.02 23.99 -26.49
N TRP A 100 -46.59 23.92 -25.27
CA TRP A 100 -46.13 24.75 -24.15
C TRP A 100 -44.67 24.48 -23.78
N PHE A 101 -44.25 23.22 -23.78
CA PHE A 101 -42.88 22.84 -23.47
C PHE A 101 -41.92 23.28 -24.59
N GLU A 102 -42.30 23.16 -25.86
CA GLU A 102 -41.53 23.65 -27.01
C GLU A 102 -41.37 25.17 -26.98
N ASP A 103 -42.42 25.91 -26.65
CA ASP A 103 -42.37 27.37 -26.42
C ASP A 103 -41.44 27.76 -25.26
N LEU A 104 -41.30 26.87 -24.26
CA LEU A 104 -40.34 27.05 -23.17
C LEU A 104 -38.91 26.75 -23.64
N CYS A 105 -38.73 25.68 -24.43
CA CYS A 105 -37.43 25.31 -25.01
C CYS A 105 -36.85 26.43 -25.88
N GLY A 106 -37.67 27.11 -26.68
CA GLY A 106 -37.23 28.20 -27.55
C GLY A 106 -36.63 29.42 -26.84
N ARG A 107 -36.71 29.49 -25.50
CA ARG A 107 -36.15 30.58 -24.69
C ARG A 107 -34.72 30.31 -24.22
N TYR A 108 -34.23 29.08 -24.36
CA TYR A 108 -32.93 28.66 -23.84
C TYR A 108 -32.04 28.09 -24.96
N PRO A 109 -30.72 28.28 -24.89
CA PRO A 109 -29.80 27.90 -25.96
C PRO A 109 -29.37 26.41 -25.93
N PHE A 110 -29.85 25.64 -24.94
CA PHE A 110 -29.44 24.25 -24.71
C PHE A 110 -30.58 23.26 -24.95
N LYS A 111 -30.23 21.99 -25.12
CA LYS A 111 -31.19 20.93 -25.45
C LYS A 111 -32.11 20.66 -24.26
N MET A 112 -33.41 20.60 -24.51
CA MET A 112 -34.39 20.24 -23.49
C MET A 112 -35.24 19.05 -23.95
N THR A 113 -35.47 18.08 -23.06
CA THR A 113 -36.28 16.90 -23.40
C THR A 113 -37.33 16.61 -22.33
N TRP A 114 -38.55 16.31 -22.78
CA TRP A 114 -39.59 15.72 -21.93
C TRP A 114 -39.42 14.20 -21.87
N ARG A 115 -39.16 13.67 -20.68
CA ARG A 115 -39.06 12.23 -20.40
C ARG A 115 -40.31 11.79 -19.63
N GLY A 116 -41.34 11.42 -20.40
CA GLY A 116 -42.66 11.08 -19.89
C GLY A 116 -42.80 9.62 -19.42
N ALA A 117 -44.03 9.23 -19.10
CA ALA A 117 -44.35 7.89 -18.60
C ALA A 117 -43.83 6.78 -19.53
N ALA A 118 -44.05 6.88 -20.85
CA ALA A 118 -43.59 5.87 -21.81
C ALA A 118 -42.05 5.71 -21.81
N TRP A 119 -41.31 6.81 -21.63
CA TRP A 119 -39.85 6.74 -21.51
C TRP A 119 -39.44 6.04 -20.22
N ILE A 120 -40.04 6.43 -19.08
CA ILE A 120 -39.75 5.83 -17.77
C ILE A 120 -40.07 4.33 -17.80
N GLU A 121 -41.22 3.94 -18.35
CA GLU A 121 -41.62 2.53 -18.47
C GLU A 121 -40.64 1.71 -19.32
N ALA A 122 -40.17 2.26 -20.44
CA ALA A 122 -39.16 1.61 -21.27
C ALA A 122 -37.84 1.42 -20.52
N ARG A 123 -37.39 2.44 -19.77
CA ARG A 123 -36.18 2.32 -18.94
C ARG A 123 -36.38 1.33 -17.78
N LEU A 124 -37.54 1.33 -17.12
CA LEU A 124 -37.86 0.37 -16.05
C LEU A 124 -37.98 -1.08 -16.55
N ALA A 125 -38.31 -1.29 -17.83
CA ALA A 125 -38.28 -2.61 -18.45
C ALA A 125 -36.84 -3.11 -18.65
N GLU A 126 -35.90 -2.21 -18.96
CA GLU A 126 -34.45 -2.51 -19.05
C GLU A 126 -33.81 -2.67 -17.65
N HIS A 127 -34.41 -2.09 -16.61
CA HIS A 127 -33.93 -2.13 -15.22
C HIS A 127 -34.98 -2.74 -14.26
N PRO A 128 -35.31 -4.04 -14.41
CA PRO A 128 -36.39 -4.69 -13.66
C PRO A 128 -36.22 -4.63 -12.14
N GLN A 129 -34.98 -4.59 -11.64
CA GLN A 129 -34.66 -4.46 -10.22
C GLN A 129 -35.15 -3.13 -9.63
N VAL A 130 -35.05 -2.02 -10.37
CA VAL A 130 -35.56 -0.72 -9.93
C VAL A 130 -37.07 -0.72 -9.93
N ARG A 131 -37.67 -1.28 -11.00
CA ARG A 131 -39.11 -1.42 -11.14
C ARG A 131 -39.72 -2.17 -9.97
N ARG A 132 -39.19 -3.34 -9.63
CA ARG A 132 -39.70 -4.17 -8.53
C ARG A 132 -39.55 -3.49 -7.17
N PHE A 133 -38.41 -2.85 -6.95
CA PHE A 133 -38.09 -2.25 -5.66
C PHE A 133 -38.90 -0.98 -5.38
N TYR A 134 -39.03 -0.10 -6.37
CA TYR A 134 -39.63 1.23 -6.19
C TYR A 134 -41.04 1.35 -6.78
N PHE A 135 -41.36 0.63 -7.85
CA PHE A 135 -42.54 0.85 -8.70
C PHE A 135 -43.45 -0.39 -8.84
N GLY A 136 -43.26 -1.41 -8.00
CA GLY A 136 -44.03 -2.65 -7.98
C GLY A 136 -44.68 -2.89 -6.61
N ASP A 137 -45.48 -3.96 -6.49
CA ASP A 137 -45.91 -4.50 -5.19
C ASP A 137 -44.72 -5.26 -4.57
N ALA A 138 -43.77 -4.47 -4.06
CA ALA A 138 -42.43 -4.91 -3.69
C ALA A 138 -42.44 -6.06 -2.67
N MET A 139 -43.47 -6.19 -1.82
CA MET A 139 -43.52 -7.24 -0.80
C MET A 139 -44.06 -8.57 -1.32
N ALA A 140 -45.05 -8.56 -2.23
CA ALA A 140 -45.62 -9.77 -2.81
C ALA A 140 -44.64 -10.45 -3.80
N GLU A 141 -44.00 -9.67 -4.68
CA GLU A 141 -43.07 -10.19 -5.68
C GLU A 141 -41.73 -10.62 -5.06
N THR A 142 -41.20 -9.86 -4.09
CA THR A 142 -39.97 -10.24 -3.36
C THR A 142 -40.16 -11.53 -2.57
N SER A 143 -41.32 -11.74 -1.95
CA SER A 143 -41.64 -12.98 -1.23
C SER A 143 -41.72 -14.19 -2.16
N GLU A 144 -42.22 -14.05 -3.39
CA GLU A 144 -42.27 -15.13 -4.37
C GLU A 144 -40.88 -15.46 -4.93
N LEU A 145 -40.06 -14.44 -5.24
CA LEU A 145 -38.68 -14.63 -5.68
C LEU A 145 -37.80 -15.28 -4.60
N LEU A 146 -37.99 -14.90 -3.32
CA LEU A 146 -37.36 -15.56 -2.18
C LEU A 146 -37.78 -17.03 -2.06
N ARG A 147 -39.06 -17.34 -2.21
CA ARG A 147 -39.54 -18.74 -2.24
C ARG A 147 -38.94 -19.53 -3.39
N GLN A 148 -38.71 -18.90 -4.55
CA GLN A 148 -38.06 -19.54 -5.70
C GLN A 148 -36.56 -19.76 -5.51
N LEU A 149 -35.87 -18.86 -4.79
CA LEU A 149 -34.47 -19.05 -4.37
C LEU A 149 -34.32 -20.22 -3.38
N LEU A 150 -35.31 -20.42 -2.51
CA LEU A 150 -35.32 -21.47 -1.48
C LEU A 150 -35.88 -22.83 -1.95
N ARG A 151 -36.36 -22.96 -3.19
CA ARG A 151 -36.83 -24.27 -3.69
C ARG A 151 -35.63 -25.20 -3.82
N GLU A 152 -35.63 -26.27 -3.01
CA GLU A 152 -34.74 -27.41 -3.17
C GLU A 152 -34.86 -27.94 -4.60
N GLN A 153 -33.89 -27.61 -5.43
CA GLN A 153 -33.73 -28.28 -6.70
C GLN A 153 -33.09 -29.63 -6.39
N GLY A 154 -33.68 -30.73 -6.89
CA GLY A 154 -33.20 -32.10 -6.68
C GLY A 154 -31.73 -32.30 -7.07
N PRO A 155 -31.22 -33.55 -7.07
CA PRO A 155 -29.80 -33.81 -7.30
C PRO A 155 -29.25 -33.07 -8.53
N VAL A 156 -28.05 -32.52 -8.40
CA VAL A 156 -27.36 -31.84 -9.49
C VAL A 156 -26.95 -32.88 -10.53
N GLY A 157 -27.36 -32.68 -11.79
CA GLY A 157 -27.14 -33.67 -12.84
C GLY A 157 -25.70 -33.72 -13.33
N ASP A 158 -25.10 -32.57 -13.60
CA ASP A 158 -23.72 -32.41 -14.05
C ASP A 158 -23.12 -31.05 -13.64
N VAL A 159 -21.87 -30.80 -14.03
CA VAL A 159 -21.13 -29.55 -13.71
C VAL A 159 -21.76 -28.33 -14.40
N GLY A 160 -22.36 -28.49 -15.59
CA GLY A 160 -23.05 -27.41 -16.29
C GLY A 160 -24.31 -26.97 -15.55
N ASP A 161 -25.12 -27.94 -15.11
CA ASP A 161 -26.29 -27.74 -14.25
C ASP A 161 -25.90 -27.03 -12.94
N ALA A 162 -24.80 -27.44 -12.30
CA ALA A 162 -24.27 -26.77 -11.11
C ALA A 162 -23.96 -25.28 -11.35
N LEU A 163 -23.28 -24.98 -12.46
CA LEU A 163 -22.92 -23.60 -12.84
C LEU A 163 -24.13 -22.75 -13.19
N ASP A 164 -25.10 -23.32 -13.92
CA ASP A 164 -26.30 -22.60 -14.32
C ASP A 164 -27.23 -22.33 -13.14
N ARG A 165 -27.31 -23.26 -12.17
CA ARG A 165 -27.96 -23.01 -10.88
C ARG A 165 -27.28 -21.87 -10.13
N MET A 166 -25.96 -21.87 -10.03
CA MET A 166 -25.20 -20.80 -9.36
C MET A 166 -25.39 -19.44 -10.03
N ARG A 167 -25.29 -19.36 -11.36
CA ARG A 167 -25.59 -18.14 -12.13
C ARG A 167 -27.03 -17.69 -11.91
N GLY A 168 -27.98 -18.61 -11.93
CA GLY A 168 -29.40 -18.35 -11.70
C GLY A 168 -29.67 -17.78 -10.31
N MET A 169 -28.91 -18.17 -9.28
CA MET A 169 -28.97 -17.54 -7.96
C MET A 169 -28.43 -16.12 -7.98
N CYS A 170 -27.24 -15.89 -8.56
CA CYS A 170 -26.66 -14.55 -8.69
C CYS A 170 -27.59 -13.58 -9.43
N VAL A 171 -28.18 -14.00 -10.56
CA VAL A 171 -29.14 -13.17 -11.32
C VAL A 171 -30.33 -12.78 -10.46
N ARG A 172 -30.92 -13.74 -9.73
CA ARG A 172 -32.07 -13.47 -8.86
C ARG A 172 -31.74 -12.54 -7.71
N LEU A 173 -30.57 -12.69 -7.08
CA LEU A 173 -30.13 -11.77 -6.02
C LEU A 173 -30.00 -10.34 -6.54
N ASN A 174 -29.40 -10.17 -7.73
CA ASN A 174 -29.25 -8.86 -8.39
C ASN A 174 -30.58 -8.26 -8.87
N GLU A 175 -31.60 -9.08 -9.11
CA GLU A 175 -32.94 -8.62 -9.46
C GLU A 175 -33.74 -8.06 -8.26
N LEU A 176 -33.29 -8.32 -7.04
CA LEU A 176 -34.01 -7.97 -5.82
C LEU A 176 -33.50 -6.69 -5.15
N GLU A 177 -32.30 -6.27 -5.51
CA GLU A 177 -31.62 -5.14 -4.88
C GLU A 177 -30.97 -4.24 -5.93
N PRO A 178 -31.52 -3.04 -6.18
CA PRO A 178 -30.96 -2.13 -7.19
C PRO A 178 -29.71 -1.38 -6.74
N HIS A 179 -29.38 -1.34 -5.44
CA HIS A 179 -28.25 -0.57 -4.92
C HIS A 179 -26.95 -1.38 -4.89
N TYR A 180 -27.03 -2.70 -4.95
CA TYR A 180 -25.88 -3.59 -4.77
C TYR A 180 -25.86 -4.70 -5.81
N THR A 181 -24.67 -5.04 -6.30
CA THR A 181 -24.42 -6.21 -7.14
C THR A 181 -23.75 -7.31 -6.34
N PHE A 182 -24.30 -8.51 -6.44
CA PHE A 182 -23.82 -9.74 -5.80
C PHE A 182 -23.00 -10.57 -6.78
N ARG A 183 -21.85 -11.04 -6.31
CA ARG A 183 -21.04 -12.07 -6.96
C ARG A 183 -20.85 -13.21 -5.98
N MET A 184 -20.89 -14.43 -6.50
CA MET A 184 -20.67 -15.64 -5.72
C MET A 184 -19.52 -16.42 -6.33
N THR A 185 -18.57 -16.79 -5.49
CA THR A 185 -17.52 -17.76 -5.79
C THR A 185 -17.81 -18.98 -4.93
N ALA A 186 -17.80 -20.17 -5.52
CA ALA A 186 -18.02 -21.42 -4.81
C ALA A 186 -16.74 -22.27 -4.88
N GLY A 187 -16.20 -22.62 -3.72
CA GLY A 187 -15.02 -23.45 -3.53
C GLY A 187 -15.09 -24.23 -2.22
N PRO A 188 -14.20 -25.20 -1.98
CA PRO A 188 -14.22 -25.99 -0.76
C PRO A 188 -13.97 -25.11 0.49
N GLY A 189 -14.78 -25.28 1.53
CA GLY A 189 -14.59 -24.59 2.82
C GLY A 189 -14.64 -23.06 2.71
N LEU A 190 -13.55 -22.40 3.10
CA LEU A 190 -13.39 -20.94 3.11
C LEU A 190 -13.25 -20.32 1.70
N ASP A 191 -13.14 -21.14 0.65
CA ASP A 191 -13.05 -20.67 -0.75
C ASP A 191 -14.42 -20.31 -1.36
N SER A 192 -15.50 -20.42 -0.57
CA SER A 192 -16.81 -19.90 -0.93
C SER A 192 -16.97 -18.46 -0.42
N MET A 193 -17.22 -17.53 -1.34
CA MET A 193 -17.30 -16.10 -1.06
C MET A 193 -18.55 -15.49 -1.71
N VAL A 194 -19.25 -14.62 -0.98
CA VAL A 194 -20.26 -13.72 -1.54
C VAL A 194 -19.72 -12.30 -1.47
N GLU A 195 -19.44 -11.70 -2.62
CA GLU A 195 -19.07 -10.29 -2.71
C GLU A 195 -20.32 -9.46 -2.97
N MET A 196 -20.44 -8.34 -2.26
CA MET A 196 -21.48 -7.36 -2.46
C MET A 196 -20.83 -6.02 -2.77
N LEU A 197 -21.08 -5.52 -3.98
CA LEU A 197 -20.45 -4.32 -4.52
C LEU A 197 -21.50 -3.24 -4.73
N PRO A 198 -21.22 -1.95 -4.45
CA PRO A 198 -22.09 -0.85 -4.83
C PRO A 198 -22.39 -0.91 -6.34
N ALA A 199 -23.66 -0.88 -6.74
CA ALA A 199 -24.05 -0.92 -8.14
C ALA A 199 -23.76 0.40 -8.88
N TYR A 200 -23.64 1.50 -8.14
CA TYR A 200 -23.33 2.83 -8.66
C TYR A 200 -22.68 3.71 -7.57
N PRO A 201 -21.93 4.77 -7.93
CA PRO A 201 -21.38 5.73 -6.97
C PRO A 201 -22.46 6.38 -6.10
N GLY A 202 -22.32 6.27 -4.78
CA GLY A 202 -23.30 6.79 -3.83
C GLY A 202 -24.39 5.79 -3.40
N ALA A 203 -24.41 4.57 -3.93
CA ALA A 203 -25.36 3.53 -3.51
C ALA A 203 -25.34 3.26 -1.99
N VAL A 204 -24.16 3.28 -1.37
CA VAL A 204 -24.00 3.13 0.10
C VAL A 204 -24.64 4.29 0.87
N ARG A 205 -24.68 5.50 0.31
CA ARG A 205 -25.39 6.64 0.94
C ARG A 205 -26.89 6.47 0.81
N ASP A 206 -27.36 6.05 -0.36
CA ASP A 206 -28.78 5.88 -0.66
C ASP A 206 -29.41 4.72 0.12
N ARG A 207 -28.62 3.67 0.35
CA ARG A 207 -28.99 2.48 1.11
C ARG A 207 -27.82 2.03 1.99
N PRO A 208 -27.62 2.67 3.15
CA PRO A 208 -26.57 2.28 4.06
C PRO A 208 -26.71 0.82 4.48
N MET A 209 -25.58 0.12 4.48
CA MET A 209 -25.46 -1.16 5.15
C MET A 209 -24.81 -0.94 6.50
N GLY A 210 -25.30 -1.64 7.50
CA GLY A 210 -24.71 -1.66 8.82
C GLY A 210 -24.37 -3.09 9.22
N PHE A 211 -23.36 -3.21 10.06
CA PHE A 211 -23.09 -4.43 10.80
C PHE A 211 -23.33 -4.10 12.26
N TRP A 212 -24.12 -4.94 12.92
CA TRP A 212 -24.28 -4.94 14.36
C TRP A 212 -23.57 -6.16 14.92
N LEU A 213 -22.60 -5.95 15.79
CA LEU A 213 -21.88 -7.00 16.48
C LEU A 213 -22.04 -6.81 17.97
N ALA A 214 -22.40 -7.88 18.66
CA ALA A 214 -22.27 -7.98 20.11
C ALA A 214 -21.11 -8.93 20.43
N PHE A 215 -20.17 -8.46 21.23
CA PHE A 215 -19.00 -9.24 21.64
C PHE A 215 -19.29 -9.98 22.95
N ALA A 216 -18.64 -11.12 23.16
CA ALA A 216 -18.65 -11.83 24.42
C ALA A 216 -17.86 -11.08 25.52
N GLU A 217 -18.13 -11.39 26.78
CA GLU A 217 -17.45 -10.79 27.94
C GLU A 217 -16.16 -11.55 28.32
N SER A 218 -15.31 -11.86 27.33
CA SER A 218 -13.98 -12.46 27.57
C SER A 218 -12.85 -11.44 27.29
N PRO A 219 -11.67 -11.58 27.91
CA PRO A 219 -10.52 -10.74 27.58
C PRO A 219 -10.17 -10.76 26.10
N GLU A 220 -10.24 -11.93 25.46
CA GLU A 220 -9.97 -12.12 24.03
C GLU A 220 -11.01 -11.41 23.16
N ALA A 221 -12.30 -11.50 23.52
CA ALA A 221 -13.37 -10.80 22.81
C ALA A 221 -13.29 -9.27 22.99
N GLN A 222 -12.79 -8.77 24.13
CA GLN A 222 -12.56 -7.32 24.32
C GLN A 222 -11.45 -6.80 23.40
N VAL A 223 -10.38 -7.58 23.19
CA VAL A 223 -9.33 -7.23 22.20
C VAL A 223 -9.93 -7.20 20.79
N ALA A 224 -10.76 -8.18 20.44
CA ALA A 224 -11.46 -8.20 19.15
C ALA A 224 -12.41 -7.01 18.97
N ALA A 225 -13.13 -6.61 20.03
CA ALA A 225 -14.00 -5.44 20.02
C ALA A 225 -13.21 -4.14 19.79
N GLN A 226 -12.07 -3.97 20.46
CA GLN A 226 -11.19 -2.82 20.24
C GLN A 226 -10.60 -2.80 18.82
N ALA A 227 -10.22 -3.96 18.29
CA ALA A 227 -9.74 -4.09 16.92
C ALA A 227 -10.83 -3.75 15.90
N TRP A 228 -12.08 -4.16 16.16
CA TRP A 228 -13.25 -3.78 15.36
C TRP A 228 -13.46 -2.26 15.35
N GLU A 229 -13.45 -1.62 16.51
CA GLU A 229 -13.59 -0.16 16.61
C GLU A 229 -12.49 0.56 15.83
N GLN A 230 -11.24 0.10 15.92
CA GLN A 230 -10.13 0.67 15.14
C GLN A 230 -10.30 0.45 13.64
N ALA A 231 -10.78 -0.73 13.22
CA ALA A 231 -11.08 -1.02 11.82
C ALA A 231 -12.12 -0.06 11.25
N ILE A 232 -13.21 0.21 11.98
CA ILE A 232 -14.24 1.15 11.55
C ILE A 232 -13.78 2.62 11.63
N ALA A 233 -12.97 2.97 12.63
CA ALA A 233 -12.51 4.34 12.83
C ALA A 233 -11.42 4.77 11.83
N PHE A 234 -10.49 3.87 11.49
CA PHE A 234 -9.28 4.19 10.72
C PHE A 234 -9.08 3.35 9.46
N GLY A 235 -9.89 2.30 9.26
CA GLY A 235 -9.79 1.41 8.10
C GLY A 235 -8.73 0.32 8.26
N ASP A 236 -8.35 -0.03 9.48
CA ASP A 236 -7.46 -1.16 9.74
C ASP A 236 -8.14 -2.51 9.41
N PRO A 237 -7.41 -3.50 8.89
CA PRO A 237 -7.97 -4.83 8.70
C PRO A 237 -8.19 -5.51 10.05
N VAL A 238 -9.31 -6.22 10.19
CA VAL A 238 -9.64 -7.01 11.38
C VAL A 238 -10.21 -8.36 10.97
N GLU A 239 -9.79 -9.40 11.67
CA GLU A 239 -10.36 -10.74 11.62
C GLU A 239 -10.97 -11.07 12.98
N ILE A 240 -12.23 -11.49 13.01
CA ILE A 240 -12.99 -11.78 14.23
C ILE A 240 -13.53 -13.20 14.12
N SER A 241 -13.10 -14.05 15.04
CA SER A 241 -13.66 -15.40 15.21
C SER A 241 -15.11 -15.31 15.72
N GLY A 242 -16.00 -16.15 15.17
CA GLY A 242 -17.39 -16.25 15.61
C GLY A 242 -17.53 -16.59 17.10
N GLU A 243 -16.54 -17.25 17.70
CA GLU A 243 -16.52 -17.57 19.13
C GLU A 243 -16.47 -16.33 20.05
N HIS A 244 -16.00 -15.19 19.52
CA HIS A 244 -15.92 -13.93 20.26
C HIS A 244 -17.21 -13.11 20.18
N LEU A 245 -18.20 -13.57 19.43
CA LEU A 245 -19.45 -12.85 19.17
C LEU A 245 -20.63 -13.56 19.85
N THR A 246 -21.49 -12.77 20.49
CA THR A 246 -22.76 -13.22 21.10
C THR A 246 -23.95 -12.94 20.19
N ASP A 247 -23.82 -11.99 19.27
CA ASP A 247 -24.82 -11.70 18.24
C ASP A 247 -24.13 -11.05 17.04
N PHE A 248 -24.57 -11.43 15.85
CA PHE A 248 -24.14 -10.82 14.60
C PHE A 248 -25.39 -10.55 13.76
N GLN A 249 -25.56 -9.28 13.36
CA GLN A 249 -26.64 -8.88 12.48
C GLN A 249 -26.09 -7.99 11.37
N VAL A 250 -26.46 -8.29 10.13
CA VAL A 250 -26.18 -7.38 9.01
C VAL A 250 -27.48 -6.66 8.68
N SER A 251 -27.48 -5.33 8.81
CA SER A 251 -28.55 -4.51 8.27
C SER A 251 -28.25 -4.26 6.79
N GLY A 252 -29.19 -4.69 5.96
CA GLY A 252 -29.05 -4.65 4.52
C GLY A 252 -30.35 -5.11 3.84
N PRO A 253 -30.30 -5.41 2.54
CA PRO A 253 -31.45 -5.91 1.81
C PRO A 253 -32.05 -7.14 2.50
N THR A 254 -33.30 -7.04 2.97
CA THR A 254 -34.04 -8.13 3.66
C THR A 254 -34.02 -9.44 2.88
N VAL A 255 -33.83 -9.35 1.57
CA VAL A 255 -33.81 -10.44 0.62
C VAL A 255 -32.62 -11.38 0.74
N LEU A 256 -31.54 -10.97 1.40
CA LEU A 256 -30.34 -11.78 1.50
C LEU A 256 -30.40 -12.83 2.61
N GLY A 257 -31.44 -12.84 3.44
CA GLY A 257 -31.52 -13.74 4.59
C GLY A 257 -30.27 -13.64 5.47
N LEU A 258 -29.75 -12.42 5.62
CA LEU A 258 -28.45 -12.18 6.24
C LEU A 258 -28.39 -12.80 7.63
N PRO A 259 -27.22 -13.33 8.04
CA PRO A 259 -27.07 -13.96 9.33
C PRO A 259 -27.61 -13.06 10.43
N ARG A 260 -28.45 -13.65 11.28
CA ARG A 260 -28.98 -13.01 12.47
C ARG A 260 -28.93 -14.00 13.61
N GLY A 261 -28.32 -13.60 14.71
CA GLY A 261 -28.18 -14.43 15.90
C GLY A 261 -26.74 -14.88 16.11
N LEU A 262 -26.59 -15.97 16.87
CA LEU A 262 -25.29 -16.46 17.28
C LEU A 262 -24.52 -17.02 16.06
N PRO A 263 -23.32 -16.48 15.74
CA PRO A 263 -22.52 -17.01 14.65
C PRO A 263 -21.97 -18.40 14.98
N ASP A 264 -21.73 -19.21 13.95
CA ASP A 264 -21.12 -20.53 14.13
C ASP A 264 -19.69 -20.39 14.68
N PRO A 265 -19.24 -21.29 15.58
CA PRO A 265 -17.88 -21.23 16.14
C PRO A 265 -16.76 -21.34 15.08
N GLY A 266 -17.06 -21.91 13.91
CA GLY A 266 -16.13 -22.00 12.78
C GLY A 266 -16.16 -20.79 11.83
N MET A 267 -17.02 -19.80 12.08
CA MET A 267 -17.13 -18.59 11.27
C MET A 267 -15.94 -17.66 11.56
N THR A 268 -15.39 -17.02 10.53
CA THR A 268 -14.46 -15.89 10.67
C THR A 268 -14.97 -14.71 9.88
N LEU A 269 -15.21 -13.60 10.56
CA LEU A 269 -15.55 -12.33 9.92
C LEU A 269 -14.27 -11.56 9.60
N ARG A 270 -14.09 -11.17 8.34
CA ARG A 270 -12.97 -10.33 7.90
C ARG A 270 -13.50 -9.01 7.40
N VAL A 271 -13.02 -7.91 7.98
CA VAL A 271 -13.37 -6.55 7.55
C VAL A 271 -12.09 -5.78 7.31
N ALA A 272 -12.01 -5.17 6.14
CA ALA A 272 -10.91 -4.29 5.77
C ALA A 272 -11.46 -3.13 4.95
N ALA A 273 -10.92 -1.93 5.18
CA ALA A 273 -11.23 -0.81 4.30
C ALA A 273 -10.65 -1.05 2.91
N HIS A 274 -11.38 -0.61 1.88
CA HIS A 274 -10.85 -0.57 0.53
C HIS A 274 -9.57 0.27 0.52
N THR A 275 -8.47 -0.31 0.05
CA THR A 275 -7.20 0.39 -0.05
C THR A 275 -7.19 1.19 -1.34
N VAL A 276 -7.14 2.51 -1.22
CA VAL A 276 -7.09 3.43 -2.35
C VAL A 276 -5.63 3.71 -2.69
N PRO A 277 -5.20 3.58 -3.96
CA PRO A 277 -3.88 4.01 -4.38
C PRO A 277 -3.66 5.48 -4.05
N ALA A 278 -2.49 5.79 -3.49
CA ALA A 278 -2.06 7.15 -3.20
C ALA A 278 -0.72 7.42 -3.90
N ASP A 279 -0.38 8.68 -4.12
CA ASP A 279 0.95 9.08 -4.58
C ASP A 279 1.34 10.40 -3.92
N HIS A 280 1.73 10.29 -2.65
CA HIS A 280 2.18 11.45 -1.89
C HIS A 280 3.64 11.31 -1.48
N ALA A 281 4.42 12.36 -1.72
CA ALA A 281 5.77 12.47 -1.19
C ALA A 281 5.71 12.96 0.27
N ALA A 282 6.29 12.18 1.17
CA ALA A 282 6.46 12.52 2.57
C ALA A 282 7.95 12.58 2.94
N GLN A 283 8.27 13.37 3.96
CA GLN A 283 9.60 13.40 4.56
C GLN A 283 9.48 13.29 6.07
N LEU A 284 10.30 12.43 6.66
CA LEU A 284 10.47 12.31 8.10
C LEU A 284 11.76 13.03 8.48
N VAL A 285 11.62 14.16 9.17
CA VAL A 285 12.74 15.01 9.55
C VAL A 285 13.02 14.84 11.03
N VAL A 286 14.20 14.36 11.38
CA VAL A 286 14.63 14.20 12.78
C VAL A 286 15.41 15.44 13.20
N GLU A 287 15.03 16.03 14.33
CA GLU A 287 15.63 17.21 14.94
C GLU A 287 16.16 16.86 16.33
N ASN A 288 17.35 17.38 16.67
CA ASN A 288 17.93 17.22 18.01
C ASN A 288 17.27 18.17 19.03
N GLY A 289 17.67 18.08 20.30
CA GLY A 289 17.15 18.92 21.39
C GLY A 289 17.36 20.44 21.22
N HIS A 290 18.16 20.87 20.24
CA HIS A 290 18.35 22.28 19.87
C HIS A 290 17.56 22.68 18.61
N GLY A 291 16.70 21.81 18.09
CA GLY A 291 15.92 22.04 16.87
C GLY A 291 16.74 21.96 15.57
N ARG A 292 17.99 21.46 15.62
CA ARG A 292 18.81 21.26 14.42
C ARG A 292 18.44 19.94 13.76
N ARG A 293 18.21 19.96 12.45
CA ARG A 293 17.99 18.75 11.64
C ARG A 293 19.24 17.86 11.65
N VAL A 294 19.06 16.60 12.02
CA VAL A 294 20.13 15.58 12.10
C VAL A 294 19.95 14.46 11.09
N ALA A 295 18.72 14.16 10.66
CA ALA A 295 18.45 13.19 9.62
C ALA A 295 17.14 13.50 8.87
N VAL A 296 17.05 13.03 7.62
CA VAL A 296 15.83 13.13 6.81
C VAL A 296 15.66 11.83 6.05
N LEU A 297 14.44 11.25 6.10
CA LEU A 297 14.06 10.11 5.27
C LEU A 297 12.94 10.53 4.32
N GLY A 298 13.16 10.36 3.02
CA GLY A 298 12.11 10.48 2.02
C GLY A 298 11.28 9.20 1.97
N VAL A 299 9.95 9.34 2.03
CA VAL A 299 9.00 8.22 1.98
C VAL A 299 7.98 8.49 0.89
N ARG A 300 7.74 7.50 0.02
CA ARG A 300 6.65 7.55 -0.95
C ARG A 300 5.45 6.83 -0.38
N MET A 301 4.37 7.57 -0.19
CA MET A 301 3.11 7.07 0.33
C MET A 301 2.25 6.58 -0.82
N THR A 302 1.99 5.28 -0.85
CA THR A 302 1.42 4.58 -2.00
C THR A 302 0.01 4.07 -1.77
N SER A 303 -0.44 4.04 -0.51
CA SER A 303 -1.76 3.50 -0.17
C SER A 303 -2.42 4.29 0.95
N LEU A 304 -3.71 4.57 0.79
CA LEU A 304 -4.57 5.19 1.79
C LEU A 304 -5.69 4.22 2.16
N ARG A 305 -5.86 3.99 3.46
CA ARG A 305 -7.09 3.45 4.03
C ARG A 305 -7.77 4.53 4.84
N ALA A 306 -9.09 4.57 4.82
CA ALA A 306 -9.87 5.54 5.58
C ALA A 306 -10.99 4.84 6.33
N GLY A 307 -11.27 5.33 7.53
CA GLY A 307 -12.44 5.00 8.32
C GLY A 307 -13.24 6.25 8.66
N THR A 308 -14.15 6.12 9.62
CA THR A 308 -15.09 7.19 9.99
C THR A 308 -14.46 8.37 10.72
N HIS A 309 -13.33 8.17 11.39
CA HIS A 309 -12.67 9.20 12.22
C HIS A 309 -11.33 9.67 11.63
N GLY A 310 -10.78 8.94 10.68
CA GLY A 310 -9.39 9.11 10.28
C GLY A 310 -8.99 8.21 9.12
N GLY A 311 -7.68 8.19 8.86
CA GLY A 311 -7.11 7.32 7.84
C GLY A 311 -5.68 6.95 8.13
N VAL A 312 -5.23 5.89 7.47
CA VAL A 312 -3.87 5.37 7.53
C VAL A 312 -3.25 5.50 6.15
N LEU A 313 -2.26 6.39 6.04
CA LEU A 313 -1.43 6.51 4.86
C LEU A 313 -0.18 5.65 5.06
N SER A 314 0.06 4.71 4.15
CA SER A 314 1.20 3.78 4.22
C SER A 314 2.11 3.94 3.01
N GLY A 315 3.40 3.72 3.22
CA GLY A 315 4.41 3.87 2.20
C GLY A 315 5.75 3.31 2.62
N THR A 316 6.72 3.37 1.71
CA THR A 316 8.10 2.95 1.95
C THR A 316 9.09 4.02 1.53
N ASP A 317 10.28 3.97 2.09
CA ASP A 317 11.39 4.75 1.57
C ASP A 317 11.87 4.22 0.19
N ALA A 318 12.79 4.94 -0.44
CA ALA A 318 13.32 4.59 -1.76
C ALA A 318 14.05 3.24 -1.78
N THR A 319 14.57 2.77 -0.64
CA THR A 319 15.27 1.49 -0.53
C THR A 319 14.33 0.32 -0.20
N GLY A 320 13.11 0.60 0.26
CA GLY A 320 12.18 -0.39 0.79
C GLY A 320 12.52 -0.88 2.20
N SER A 321 13.54 -0.30 2.85
CA SER A 321 13.98 -0.74 4.18
C SER A 321 13.12 -0.22 5.33
N PHE A 322 12.46 0.92 5.11
CA PHE A 322 11.54 1.52 6.06
C PHE A 322 10.13 1.41 5.54
N GLN A 323 9.27 0.72 6.28
CA GLN A 323 7.83 0.84 6.13
C GLN A 323 7.32 1.92 7.08
N CYS A 324 6.58 2.87 6.54
CA CYS A 324 6.00 3.97 7.31
C CYS A 324 4.48 3.88 7.25
N ARG A 325 3.83 4.02 8.41
CA ARG A 325 2.38 4.22 8.51
C ARG A 325 2.10 5.49 9.30
N LEU A 326 1.37 6.40 8.66
CA LEU A 326 0.88 7.64 9.23
C LEU A 326 -0.61 7.48 9.52
N ARG A 327 -0.97 7.31 10.79
CA ARG A 327 -2.37 7.27 11.23
C ARG A 327 -2.80 8.67 11.66
N MET A 328 -3.73 9.23 10.91
CA MET A 328 -4.33 10.54 11.16
C MET A 328 -5.71 10.34 11.79
N ASP A 329 -5.95 11.02 12.92
CA ASP A 329 -7.25 11.11 13.57
C ASP A 329 -7.80 12.53 13.35
N HIS A 330 -8.82 12.65 12.50
CA HIS A 330 -9.44 13.94 12.18
C HIS A 330 -10.31 14.48 13.33
N SER A 331 -10.77 13.61 14.23
CA SER A 331 -11.60 14.00 15.38
C SER A 331 -10.77 14.70 16.46
N THR A 332 -9.52 14.26 16.67
CA THR A 332 -8.62 14.82 17.69
C THR A 332 -7.47 15.65 17.10
N GLY A 333 -7.26 15.62 15.78
CA GLY A 333 -6.10 16.22 15.12
C GLY A 333 -4.78 15.52 15.44
N ARG A 334 -4.82 14.30 15.98
CA ARG A 334 -3.61 13.55 16.36
C ARG A 334 -3.03 12.78 15.16
N LEU A 335 -1.70 12.83 15.05
CA LEU A 335 -0.92 11.98 14.14
C LEU A 335 -0.15 10.95 14.96
N ARG A 336 -0.26 9.68 14.59
CA ARG A 336 0.62 8.61 15.06
C ARG A 336 1.49 8.15 13.89
N VAL A 337 2.79 8.07 14.15
CA VAL A 337 3.77 7.61 13.17
C VAL A 337 4.30 6.26 13.63
N GLU A 338 4.15 5.26 12.78
CA GLU A 338 4.71 3.93 12.98
C GLU A 338 5.79 3.72 11.91
N LEU A 339 6.96 3.28 12.37
CA LEU A 339 8.11 2.97 11.53
C LEU A 339 8.57 1.56 11.84
N GLU A 340 8.70 0.76 10.79
CA GLU A 340 9.24 -0.59 10.85
C GLU A 340 10.48 -0.63 9.97
N LEU A 341 11.59 -1.10 10.54
CA LEU A 341 12.88 -1.22 9.88
C LEU A 341 13.15 -2.69 9.56
N GLU A 342 13.07 -3.03 8.28
CA GLU A 342 13.52 -4.30 7.74
C GLU A 342 14.45 -3.98 6.59
N VAL A 343 15.74 -4.07 6.87
CA VAL A 343 16.76 -3.76 5.88
C VAL A 343 16.60 -4.65 4.63
N ALA A 344 16.42 -4.02 3.48
CA ALA A 344 16.36 -4.72 2.20
C ALA A 344 17.70 -5.38 1.83
N ASP A 345 17.60 -6.53 1.16
CA ASP A 345 18.75 -7.24 0.63
C ASP A 345 19.30 -6.57 -0.64
N ARG A 346 20.58 -6.79 -0.94
CA ARG A 346 21.28 -6.30 -2.15
C ARG A 346 21.29 -4.78 -2.34
N LEU A 347 21.26 -4.01 -1.25
CA LEU A 347 21.37 -2.56 -1.32
C LEU A 347 22.77 -2.10 -1.72
N ARG A 348 22.86 -1.01 -2.49
CA ARG A 348 24.14 -0.31 -2.72
C ARG A 348 24.68 0.25 -1.41
N PRO A 349 26.01 0.32 -1.21
CA PRO A 349 26.62 0.86 0.01
C PRO A 349 26.10 2.25 0.42
N VAL A 350 25.94 3.17 -0.55
CA VAL A 350 25.37 4.51 -0.29
C VAL A 350 23.94 4.42 0.23
N ALA A 351 23.08 3.62 -0.41
CA ALA A 351 21.68 3.46 0.01
C ALA A 351 21.57 2.83 1.41
N ARG A 352 22.41 1.82 1.69
CA ARG A 352 22.47 1.18 3.01
C ARG A 352 22.98 2.15 4.08
N LEU A 353 23.95 3.00 3.74
CA LEU A 353 24.48 4.04 4.62
C LEU A 353 23.40 5.05 5.02
N GLU A 354 22.56 5.48 4.08
CA GLU A 354 21.43 6.38 4.35
C GLU A 354 20.42 5.76 5.32
N VAL A 355 20.06 4.49 5.11
CA VAL A 355 19.16 3.73 5.99
C VAL A 355 19.72 3.66 7.41
N VAL A 356 21.00 3.27 7.56
CA VAL A 356 21.64 3.12 8.89
C VAL A 356 21.80 4.48 9.58
N ARG A 357 22.17 5.54 8.86
CA ARG A 357 22.27 6.90 9.42
C ARG A 357 20.93 7.46 9.89
N PHE A 358 19.86 7.22 9.14
CA PHE A 358 18.53 7.63 9.58
C PHE A 358 18.11 6.84 10.82
N ALA A 359 18.31 5.52 10.81
CA ALA A 359 18.04 4.65 11.94
C ALA A 359 18.78 5.13 13.21
N SER A 360 20.10 5.38 13.11
CA SER A 360 20.93 5.83 14.23
C SER A 360 20.58 7.22 14.76
N ALA A 361 19.80 8.00 14.01
CA ALA A 361 19.32 9.31 14.45
C ALA A 361 18.04 9.23 15.31
N LEU A 362 17.37 8.07 15.40
CA LEU A 362 16.12 7.89 16.16
C LEU A 362 16.38 7.71 17.67
N LEU A 363 17.00 8.71 18.29
CA LEU A 363 17.36 8.72 19.71
C LEU A 363 16.21 9.26 20.59
N PRO A 364 16.02 8.76 21.83
CA PRO A 364 14.92 9.19 22.71
C PRO A 364 14.81 10.70 22.98
N HIS A 365 15.92 11.44 22.88
CA HIS A 365 15.96 12.90 23.08
C HIS A 365 15.74 13.72 21.81
N HIS A 366 15.57 13.05 20.67
CA HIS A 366 15.27 13.68 19.39
C HIS A 366 13.76 13.74 19.16
N THR A 367 13.38 14.64 18.26
CA THR A 367 12.01 14.79 17.80
C THR A 367 11.94 14.56 16.30
N MET A 368 10.77 14.16 15.81
CA MET A 368 10.48 13.91 14.41
C MET A 368 9.35 14.83 13.97
N ARG A 369 9.53 15.48 12.82
CA ARG A 369 8.51 16.22 12.10
C ARG A 369 8.18 15.50 10.80
N VAL A 370 6.89 15.31 10.53
CA VAL A 370 6.40 14.75 9.27
C VAL A 370 6.04 15.88 8.33
N MET A 371 6.64 15.87 7.15
CA MET A 371 6.31 16.77 6.05
C MET A 371 5.54 15.98 5.00
N LEU A 372 4.41 16.50 4.52
CA LEU A 372 3.63 15.92 3.42
C LEU A 372 3.44 16.98 2.34
N GLY A 373 3.86 16.70 1.10
CA GLY A 373 3.81 17.70 0.02
C GLY A 373 4.59 18.99 0.33
N GLY A 374 5.65 18.88 1.15
CA GLY A 374 6.47 20.01 1.59
C GLY A 374 5.90 20.84 2.76
N GLN A 375 4.70 20.52 3.24
CA GLN A 375 4.09 21.20 4.39
C GLN A 375 4.19 20.34 5.66
N PRO A 376 4.45 20.94 6.84
CA PRO A 376 4.48 20.20 8.08
C PRO A 376 3.06 19.74 8.44
N LEU A 377 2.89 18.44 8.68
CA LEU A 377 1.59 17.88 9.06
C LEU A 377 1.27 18.14 10.54
N THR A 378 2.30 18.15 11.39
CA THR A 378 2.18 18.42 12.83
C THR A 378 3.43 19.10 13.39
N ASP A 379 3.33 19.59 14.63
CA ASP A 379 4.48 19.91 15.46
C ASP A 379 5.40 18.70 15.67
N PRO A 380 6.70 18.91 15.98
CA PRO A 380 7.62 17.84 16.32
C PRO A 380 7.08 16.92 17.41
N LYS A 381 7.15 15.61 17.18
CA LYS A 381 6.79 14.57 18.13
C LYS A 381 8.03 13.82 18.59
N PRO A 382 8.05 13.20 19.77
CA PRO A 382 9.12 12.26 20.13
C PRO A 382 9.29 11.21 19.04
N VAL A 383 10.54 10.84 18.73
CA VAL A 383 10.80 9.77 17.76
C VAL A 383 10.23 8.43 18.25
N PRO A 384 9.74 7.55 17.37
CA PRO A 384 9.45 6.17 17.73
C PRO A 384 10.77 5.46 18.06
N VAL A 385 10.87 4.87 19.25
CA VAL A 385 12.07 4.12 19.65
C VAL A 385 12.08 2.80 18.88
N LEU A 386 13.13 2.56 18.09
CA LEU A 386 13.36 1.26 17.46
C LEU A 386 14.03 0.33 18.47
N PRO A 387 13.36 -0.76 18.91
CA PRO A 387 13.94 -1.68 19.89
C PRO A 387 15.18 -2.38 19.33
N GLY A 388 16.23 -2.52 20.15
CA GLY A 388 17.43 -3.30 19.83
C GLY A 388 18.55 -2.55 19.08
N MET A 389 18.44 -1.24 18.87
CA MET A 389 19.51 -0.47 18.24
C MET A 389 20.63 -0.14 19.23
N ASN A 390 21.83 -0.66 18.99
CA ASN A 390 23.04 -0.29 19.71
C ASN A 390 23.80 0.81 18.94
N GLN A 391 24.00 1.96 19.57
CA GLN A 391 24.66 3.12 18.95
C GLN A 391 26.10 2.81 18.53
N GLU A 392 26.88 2.11 19.35
CA GLU A 392 28.27 1.77 19.01
C GLU A 392 28.33 0.85 17.78
N ALA A 393 27.39 -0.08 17.68
CA ALA A 393 27.29 -0.98 16.53
C ALA A 393 26.83 -0.23 15.26
N ALA A 394 25.94 0.75 15.41
CA ALA A 394 25.50 1.60 14.31
C ALA A 394 26.65 2.48 13.80
N ASP A 395 27.40 3.13 14.69
CA ASP A 395 28.54 3.97 14.35
C ASP A 395 29.63 3.16 13.64
N ALA A 396 29.95 1.96 14.14
CA ALA A 396 30.90 1.05 13.49
C ALA A 396 30.42 0.59 12.10
N MET A 397 29.11 0.40 11.90
CA MET A 397 28.53 0.06 10.60
C MET A 397 28.55 1.26 9.64
N ILE A 398 28.27 2.48 10.13
CA ILE A 398 28.35 3.72 9.35
C ILE A 398 29.78 3.91 8.84
N GLU A 399 30.78 3.79 9.71
CA GLU A 399 32.18 3.90 9.32
C GLU A 399 32.53 2.86 8.25
N LEU A 400 32.17 1.59 8.45
CA LEU A 400 32.43 0.53 7.49
C LEU A 400 31.80 0.83 6.11
N LEU A 401 30.57 1.32 6.08
CA LEU A 401 29.86 1.65 4.84
C LEU A 401 30.48 2.86 4.14
N GLU A 402 30.92 3.89 4.88
CA GLU A 402 31.67 5.03 4.33
C GLU A 402 32.98 4.60 3.69
N GLN A 403 33.70 3.68 4.34
CA GLN A 403 34.91 3.08 3.79
C GLN A 403 34.61 2.32 2.49
N LEU A 404 33.54 1.52 2.47
CA LEU A 404 33.14 0.77 1.27
C LEU A 404 32.71 1.69 0.12
N VAL A 405 31.97 2.77 0.39
CA VAL A 405 31.63 3.79 -0.61
C VAL A 405 32.89 4.42 -1.20
N THR A 406 33.90 4.67 -0.35
CA THR A 406 35.20 5.19 -0.81
C THR A 406 35.92 4.16 -1.69
N VAL A 407 35.88 2.88 -1.32
CA VAL A 407 36.43 1.78 -2.14
C VAL A 407 35.72 1.67 -3.49
N GLU A 408 34.38 1.74 -3.53
CA GLU A 408 33.61 1.75 -4.79
C GLU A 408 34.08 2.85 -5.73
N HIS A 409 34.30 4.05 -5.18
CA HIS A 409 34.72 5.20 -5.97
C HIS A 409 36.17 5.07 -6.48
N LEU A 410 37.12 4.70 -5.60
CA LEU A 410 38.54 4.61 -5.94
C LEU A 410 38.86 3.42 -6.86
N ALA A 411 38.20 2.28 -6.64
CA ALA A 411 38.38 1.08 -7.45
C ALA A 411 37.45 1.02 -8.68
N VAL A 412 36.57 2.01 -8.85
CA VAL A 412 35.58 2.08 -9.94
C VAL A 412 34.76 0.78 -10.03
N THR A 413 34.24 0.34 -8.88
CA THR A 413 33.46 -0.91 -8.75
C THR A 413 32.08 -0.65 -8.12
N ALA A 414 31.21 -1.65 -8.19
CA ALA A 414 29.87 -1.64 -7.63
C ALA A 414 29.61 -2.90 -6.79
N PHE A 415 29.20 -2.69 -5.55
CA PHE A 415 28.77 -3.76 -4.65
C PHE A 415 27.26 -3.75 -4.43
N GLU A 416 26.70 -4.94 -4.29
CA GLU A 416 25.37 -5.16 -3.71
C GLU A 416 25.56 -5.82 -2.35
N LEU A 417 25.06 -5.17 -1.30
CA LEU A 417 25.28 -5.63 0.06
C LEU A 417 24.23 -6.67 0.46
N PRO A 418 24.65 -7.84 0.95
CA PRO A 418 23.73 -8.75 1.62
C PRO A 418 23.15 -8.10 2.88
N SER A 419 22.00 -8.61 3.35
CA SER A 419 21.39 -8.21 4.62
C SER A 419 22.40 -8.21 5.79
N GLN A 420 23.27 -9.23 5.84
CA GLN A 420 24.40 -9.33 6.76
C GLN A 420 25.74 -9.42 6.02
N ILE A 421 26.65 -8.49 6.33
CA ILE A 421 28.02 -8.50 5.81
C ILE A 421 28.87 -9.49 6.62
N PRO A 422 29.48 -10.51 6.00
CA PRO A 422 30.37 -11.46 6.68
C PRO A 422 31.56 -10.77 7.35
N ALA A 423 32.04 -11.30 8.49
CA ALA A 423 33.14 -10.68 9.26
C ALA A 423 34.44 -10.54 8.45
N HIS A 424 34.74 -11.52 7.58
CA HIS A 424 35.92 -11.48 6.71
C HIS A 424 35.81 -10.35 5.68
N ASP A 425 34.63 -10.13 5.08
CA ASP A 425 34.38 -9.02 4.17
C ASP A 425 34.51 -7.67 4.90
N LYS A 426 34.03 -7.55 6.15
CA LYS A 426 34.23 -6.32 6.94
C LYS A 426 35.72 -6.00 7.13
N ALA A 427 36.55 -7.02 7.35
CA ALA A 427 38.00 -6.83 7.44
C ALA A 427 38.61 -6.49 6.08
N ALA A 428 38.19 -7.16 5.01
CA ALA A 428 38.64 -6.89 3.65
C ALA A 428 38.32 -5.46 3.19
N ILE A 429 37.13 -4.94 3.52
CA ILE A 429 36.74 -3.55 3.26
C ILE A 429 37.71 -2.57 3.93
N ARG A 430 38.03 -2.79 5.23
CA ARG A 430 38.99 -1.96 5.96
C ARG A 430 40.38 -1.99 5.31
N THR A 431 40.85 -3.18 4.92
CA THR A 431 42.14 -3.37 4.25
C THR A 431 42.18 -2.65 2.91
N ALA A 432 41.21 -2.89 2.02
CA ALA A 432 41.15 -2.25 0.71
C ALA A 432 41.08 -0.73 0.83
N HIS A 433 40.25 -0.21 1.75
CA HIS A 433 40.16 1.21 2.01
C HIS A 433 41.48 1.80 2.50
N ALA A 434 42.17 1.15 3.44
CA ALA A 434 43.48 1.62 3.92
C ALA A 434 44.49 1.71 2.77
N LEU A 435 44.62 0.64 1.98
CA LEU A 435 45.60 0.58 0.90
C LEU A 435 45.29 1.55 -0.25
N LEU A 436 44.03 1.62 -0.71
CA LEU A 436 43.60 2.54 -1.77
C LEU A 436 43.70 4.00 -1.35
N THR A 437 43.62 4.30 -0.05
CA THR A 437 43.85 5.66 0.50
C THR A 437 45.31 5.95 0.85
N GLY A 438 46.24 5.06 0.51
CA GLY A 438 47.68 5.27 0.72
C GLY A 438 48.16 4.98 2.14
N ARG A 439 47.38 4.27 2.97
CA ARG A 439 47.71 3.90 4.35
C ARG A 439 48.11 2.43 4.46
N THR A 440 48.85 2.10 5.51
CA THR A 440 49.20 0.70 5.83
C THR A 440 47.99 -0.05 6.38
N ALA A 441 47.76 -1.25 5.88
CA ALA A 441 46.80 -2.21 6.44
C ALA A 441 47.53 -3.23 7.31
N GLU A 442 46.93 -3.62 8.43
CA GLU A 442 47.42 -4.71 9.28
C GLU A 442 46.46 -5.90 9.18
N LEU A 443 46.99 -7.07 8.83
CA LEU A 443 46.22 -8.29 8.63
C LEU A 443 46.45 -9.27 9.78
N ASP A 444 45.35 -9.70 10.39
CA ASP A 444 45.31 -10.79 11.37
C ASP A 444 45.38 -12.14 10.63
N SER A 445 46.58 -12.50 10.15
CA SER A 445 46.82 -13.76 9.45
C SER A 445 48.17 -14.35 9.79
N THR A 446 48.25 -15.68 9.83
CA THR A 446 49.51 -16.43 9.91
C THR A 446 50.21 -16.36 8.57
N ALA A 447 51.39 -15.74 8.55
CA ALA A 447 52.24 -15.69 7.38
C ALA A 447 52.91 -17.05 7.17
N THR A 448 52.92 -17.50 5.92
CA THR A 448 53.79 -18.57 5.45
C THR A 448 54.57 -18.03 4.26
N ALA A 449 55.86 -18.34 4.22
CA ALA A 449 56.74 -17.89 3.15
C ALA A 449 57.54 -19.08 2.63
N ILE A 450 57.65 -19.17 1.31
CA ILE A 450 58.56 -20.08 0.63
C ILE A 450 59.47 -19.22 -0.24
N PHE A 451 60.77 -19.35 -0.05
CA PHE A 451 61.76 -18.58 -0.81
C PHE A 451 62.97 -19.43 -1.14
N GLU A 452 63.59 -19.14 -2.28
CA GLU A 452 64.83 -19.77 -2.73
C GLU A 452 66.02 -18.91 -2.33
N THR A 453 67.06 -19.54 -1.81
CA THR A 453 68.27 -18.88 -1.33
C THR A 453 69.50 -19.71 -1.70
N ALA A 454 70.66 -19.06 -1.76
CA ALA A 454 71.92 -19.75 -1.93
C ALA A 454 72.16 -20.75 -0.79
N ASP A 455 72.78 -21.88 -1.11
CA ASP A 455 73.16 -22.89 -0.14
C ASP A 455 74.48 -22.50 0.55
N SER A 456 74.39 -21.60 1.54
CA SER A 456 75.54 -21.16 2.36
C SER A 456 75.54 -21.83 3.74
N THR A 457 76.70 -21.82 4.40
CA THR A 457 76.83 -22.33 5.77
C THR A 457 75.90 -21.57 6.74
N GLU A 458 75.73 -20.25 6.60
CA GLU A 458 74.82 -19.49 7.46
C GLU A 458 73.36 -19.91 7.27
N ILE A 459 72.93 -20.14 6.03
CA ILE A 459 71.56 -20.60 5.73
C ILE A 459 71.34 -22.01 6.31
N ARG A 460 72.31 -22.92 6.16
CA ARG A 460 72.22 -24.29 6.72
C ARG A 460 72.13 -24.27 8.25
N GLU A 461 72.87 -23.39 8.92
CA GLU A 461 72.77 -23.22 10.37
C GLU A 461 71.42 -22.63 10.79
N LEU A 462 70.88 -21.68 10.01
CA LEU A 462 69.54 -21.13 10.25
C LEU A 462 68.46 -22.20 10.12
N VAL A 463 68.56 -23.06 9.11
CA VAL A 463 67.64 -24.19 8.89
C VAL A 463 67.76 -25.22 10.01
N ALA A 464 68.98 -25.64 10.36
CA ALA A 464 69.22 -26.67 11.38
C ALA A 464 68.71 -26.27 12.77
N ASN A 465 68.73 -24.97 13.08
CA ASN A 465 68.31 -24.43 14.37
C ASN A 465 66.86 -23.92 14.39
N HIS A 466 66.08 -24.10 13.32
CA HIS A 466 64.76 -23.47 13.16
C HIS A 466 64.82 -21.96 13.46
N GLY A 467 65.82 -21.29 12.88
CA GLY A 467 66.10 -19.88 13.08
C GLY A 467 64.96 -18.98 12.60
N ARG A 468 65.03 -17.71 13.01
CA ARG A 468 64.02 -16.70 12.68
C ARG A 468 64.46 -15.88 11.48
N VAL A 469 63.51 -15.61 10.60
CA VAL A 469 63.67 -14.72 9.45
C VAL A 469 62.53 -13.72 9.43
N GLN A 470 62.80 -12.50 8.96
CA GLN A 470 61.76 -11.54 8.63
C GLN A 470 61.73 -11.41 7.11
N VAL A 471 60.54 -11.55 6.53
CA VAL A 471 60.37 -11.46 5.08
C VAL A 471 59.70 -10.13 4.76
N SER A 472 60.32 -9.37 3.86
CA SER A 472 59.70 -8.22 3.22
C SER A 472 59.78 -8.42 1.71
N GLY A 473 58.69 -8.13 1.02
CA GLY A 473 58.60 -8.34 -0.42
C GLY A 473 57.72 -7.28 -1.08
N VAL A 474 57.94 -7.06 -2.36
CA VAL A 474 57.04 -6.26 -3.20
C VAL A 474 56.13 -7.24 -3.95
N GLU A 475 54.83 -7.04 -3.84
CA GLU A 475 53.83 -7.80 -4.55
C GLU A 475 53.14 -6.87 -5.56
N ASP A 476 53.28 -7.19 -6.83
CA ASP A 476 52.58 -6.51 -7.92
C ASP A 476 51.15 -7.04 -8.04
N ASP A 477 50.24 -6.18 -8.51
CA ASP A 477 48.82 -6.51 -8.72
C ASP A 477 48.09 -7.08 -7.48
N TYR A 478 48.48 -6.62 -6.27
CA TYR A 478 47.82 -7.03 -5.03
C TYR A 478 46.31 -6.77 -5.10
N SER A 479 45.51 -7.76 -4.72
CA SER A 479 44.06 -7.67 -4.76
C SER A 479 43.42 -8.13 -3.46
N VAL A 480 42.28 -7.53 -3.15
CA VAL A 480 41.49 -7.83 -1.95
C VAL A 480 40.12 -8.32 -2.40
N ALA A 481 39.72 -9.51 -1.93
CA ALA A 481 38.39 -10.04 -2.20
C ALA A 481 37.36 -9.42 -1.24
N ILE A 482 36.33 -8.79 -1.78
CA ILE A 482 35.21 -8.21 -1.04
C ILE A 482 33.92 -8.71 -1.68
N LEU A 483 33.07 -9.41 -0.91
CA LEU A 483 31.76 -9.91 -1.36
C LEU A 483 31.85 -10.75 -2.65
N GLY A 484 32.92 -11.54 -2.77
CA GLY A 484 33.18 -12.38 -3.94
C GLY A 484 33.75 -11.63 -5.16
N GLN A 485 33.96 -10.32 -5.08
CA GLN A 485 34.64 -9.54 -6.13
C GLN A 485 36.10 -9.28 -5.76
N SER A 486 37.00 -9.39 -6.74
CA SER A 486 38.43 -9.08 -6.55
C SER A 486 38.71 -7.62 -6.87
N ILE A 487 39.22 -6.88 -5.89
CA ILE A 487 39.55 -5.45 -6.00
C ILE A 487 41.05 -5.28 -6.13
N VAL A 488 41.51 -4.86 -7.32
CA VAL A 488 42.93 -4.60 -7.57
C VAL A 488 43.32 -3.28 -6.88
N VAL A 489 44.31 -3.38 -6.00
CA VAL A 489 44.88 -2.24 -5.25
C VAL A 489 46.14 -1.72 -5.94
N GLY A 490 46.90 -2.61 -6.59
CA GLY A 490 48.17 -2.31 -7.25
C GLY A 490 49.37 -2.83 -6.47
N THR A 491 50.55 -2.25 -6.70
CA THR A 491 51.79 -2.72 -6.07
C THR A 491 51.85 -2.36 -4.58
N VAL A 492 52.15 -3.34 -3.73
CA VAL A 492 52.29 -3.17 -2.28
C VAL A 492 53.61 -3.76 -1.79
N THR A 493 54.09 -3.25 -0.66
CA THR A 493 55.14 -3.89 0.14
C THR A 493 54.45 -4.68 1.25
N VAL A 494 54.77 -5.97 1.36
CA VAL A 494 54.30 -6.87 2.42
C VAL A 494 55.44 -7.13 3.39
N GLU A 495 55.22 -6.86 4.67
CA GLU A 495 56.14 -7.14 5.77
C GLU A 495 55.51 -8.16 6.71
N THR A 496 56.17 -9.30 6.87
CA THR A 496 55.70 -10.34 7.80
C THR A 496 56.22 -10.09 9.22
N PRO A 497 55.53 -10.59 10.25
CA PRO A 497 56.16 -10.80 11.56
C PRO A 497 57.32 -11.82 11.44
N PRO A 498 58.17 -11.95 12.48
CA PRO A 498 59.22 -12.97 12.50
C PRO A 498 58.68 -14.36 12.21
N LEU A 499 59.22 -15.01 11.17
CA LEU A 499 58.89 -16.36 10.75
C LEU A 499 59.95 -17.33 11.29
N GLN A 500 59.53 -18.50 11.73
CA GLN A 500 60.40 -19.61 12.08
C GLN A 500 60.53 -20.56 10.89
N ILE A 501 61.77 -20.94 10.55
CA ILE A 501 62.01 -21.94 9.50
C ILE A 501 61.43 -23.30 9.91
N THR A 502 60.61 -23.88 9.03
CA THR A 502 59.96 -25.18 9.24
C THR A 502 60.58 -26.29 8.40
N GLY A 503 61.28 -25.96 7.32
CA GLY A 503 61.95 -26.95 6.47
C GLY A 503 62.75 -26.30 5.35
N ALA A 504 63.61 -27.09 4.71
CA ALA A 504 64.31 -26.71 3.51
C ALA A 504 64.54 -27.92 2.60
N ASP A 505 64.32 -27.74 1.30
CA ASP A 505 64.56 -28.75 0.27
C ASP A 505 65.63 -28.25 -0.72
N PRO A 506 66.58 -29.10 -1.15
CA PRO A 506 67.54 -28.73 -2.17
C PRO A 506 66.86 -28.54 -3.54
N VAL A 507 67.29 -27.50 -4.27
CA VAL A 507 66.88 -27.18 -5.65
C VAL A 507 68.12 -26.89 -6.50
N ASP A 508 67.99 -26.91 -7.83
CA ASP A 508 69.14 -26.80 -8.77
C ASP A 508 70.05 -25.58 -8.53
N THR A 509 69.51 -24.51 -7.94
CA THR A 509 70.17 -23.23 -7.71
C THR A 509 70.48 -22.94 -6.22
N GLY A 510 70.15 -23.84 -5.29
CA GLY A 510 70.36 -23.64 -3.85
C GLY A 510 69.40 -24.42 -2.95
N LEU A 511 68.80 -23.73 -1.96
CA LEU A 511 67.81 -24.28 -1.04
C LEU A 511 66.48 -23.55 -1.19
N ARG A 512 65.38 -24.31 -1.24
CA ARG A 512 64.02 -23.80 -1.07
C ARG A 512 63.63 -23.91 0.40
N VAL A 513 63.52 -22.78 1.08
CA VAL A 513 63.23 -22.69 2.52
C VAL A 513 61.76 -22.39 2.72
N SER A 514 61.12 -23.12 3.64
CA SER A 514 59.77 -22.86 4.12
C SER A 514 59.80 -22.28 5.53
N ALA A 515 59.03 -21.22 5.77
CA ALA A 515 58.91 -20.57 7.06
C ALA A 515 57.44 -20.23 7.37
N ARG A 516 57.09 -20.20 8.66
CA ARG A 516 55.76 -19.78 9.15
C ARG A 516 55.88 -18.84 10.32
N THR A 517 54.86 -18.05 10.64
CA THR A 517 54.86 -17.17 11.83
C THR A 517 55.36 -17.90 13.07
N ALA A 518 56.35 -17.32 13.75
CA ALA A 518 56.92 -17.92 14.95
C ALA A 518 55.86 -18.02 16.07
N PRO A 519 55.83 -19.10 16.88
CA PRO A 519 54.77 -19.32 17.87
C PRO A 519 54.61 -18.19 18.89
N ASP A 520 55.71 -17.53 19.27
CA ASP A 520 55.74 -16.40 20.20
C ASP A 520 55.36 -15.06 19.54
N HIS A 521 55.26 -15.02 18.22
CA HIS A 521 54.82 -13.86 17.43
C HIS A 521 53.46 -14.12 16.74
N ALA A 522 52.70 -15.14 17.16
CA ALA A 522 51.41 -15.49 16.58
C ALA A 522 50.33 -14.39 16.71
N GLY A 523 50.52 -13.41 17.59
CA GLY A 523 49.66 -12.23 17.74
C GLY A 523 50.13 -11.00 16.97
N GLU A 524 51.27 -11.06 16.27
CA GLU A 524 51.75 -9.97 15.43
C GLU A 524 51.11 -10.03 14.03
N ARG A 525 50.86 -8.85 13.45
CA ARG A 525 50.12 -8.70 12.21
C ARG A 525 51.05 -8.55 11.01
N ILE A 526 50.60 -9.06 9.86
CA ILE A 526 51.24 -8.77 8.58
C ILE A 526 50.93 -7.33 8.22
N ARG A 527 51.95 -6.54 7.88
CA ARG A 527 51.78 -5.16 7.41
C ARG A 527 51.83 -5.11 5.90
N VAL A 528 50.83 -4.49 5.30
CA VAL A 528 50.77 -4.26 3.85
C VAL A 528 50.73 -2.76 3.63
N THR A 529 51.68 -2.23 2.89
CA THR A 529 51.82 -0.79 2.63
C THR A 529 51.83 -0.52 1.13
N PRO A 530 51.08 0.47 0.62
CA PRO A 530 51.14 0.84 -0.79
C PRO A 530 52.55 1.20 -1.21
N HIS A 531 53.06 0.56 -2.27
CA HIS A 531 54.42 0.78 -2.72
C HIS A 531 54.54 2.15 -3.38
N ARG A 532 55.32 3.05 -2.79
CA ARG A 532 55.70 4.31 -3.43
C ARG A 532 57.10 4.15 -4.00
N PRO A 533 57.27 4.13 -5.34
CA PRO A 533 58.61 4.15 -5.90
C PRO A 533 59.30 5.42 -5.41
N THR A 534 60.45 5.27 -4.75
CA THR A 534 61.27 6.42 -4.40
C THR A 534 61.57 7.17 -5.69
N SER A 535 61.15 8.44 -5.77
CA SER A 535 61.54 9.31 -6.87
C SER A 535 63.06 9.33 -6.90
N ARG A 536 63.65 8.70 -7.92
CA ARG A 536 65.08 8.75 -8.18
C ARG A 536 65.50 10.22 -8.21
N SER A 537 66.45 10.55 -7.34
CA SER A 537 67.25 11.78 -7.40
C SER A 537 68.24 11.69 -8.55
#